data_AF-A0A484MJL4-F1
#
_entry.id   AF-A0A484MJL4-F1
#
_cell.length_a   1.000
_cell.length_b   1.000
_cell.length_c   1.000
_cell.angle_alpha   90.00
_cell.angle_beta   90.00
_cell.angle_gamma   90.00
#
_symmetry.space_group_name_H-M   'P 1'
#
loop_
_entity.id
_entity.type
_entity.pdbx_description
1 polymer ?
#
loop_
_entity_poly.entity_id
_entity_poly.type
_entity_poly.pdbx_seq_one_letter_code
_entity_poly.pdbx_strand_id
1 'polypeptide(L)'
;MTILPSRQYLVSFRYGPFWICTTLIFVAAAIGTFVTYLAHKIQNKEWDYDINLVTWSACVFYGYVLIVPLCLYVVLKYLSAPASLVQLFCLYGYSLFVFIPTLCLSVVPIEIFRWVVVGVAGFMSATFVALNLRTHIVSAGERWFLIVAGIFLLQLALSLVLKLYLFNFTV
;
A
#
# COMPACT_ATOMS: atom_id res chain seq x y z
N MET A 1 -6.53 -23.83 -26.91
CA MET A 1 -6.50 -24.66 -25.69
C MET A 1 -6.63 -23.75 -24.48
N THR A 2 -7.84 -23.58 -23.97
CA THR A 2 -8.14 -22.56 -22.95
C THR A 2 -7.85 -23.13 -21.56
N ILE A 3 -6.68 -22.80 -21.01
CA ILE A 3 -6.33 -23.23 -19.65
C ILE A 3 -7.17 -22.42 -18.65
N LEU A 4 -8.24 -23.03 -18.15
CA LEU A 4 -8.94 -22.57 -16.96
C LEU A 4 -7.93 -22.50 -15.81
N PRO A 5 -7.72 -21.33 -15.17
CA PRO A 5 -6.80 -21.24 -14.04
C PRO A 5 -7.32 -22.14 -12.92
N SER A 6 -6.54 -23.15 -12.53
CA SER A 6 -7.02 -24.18 -11.61
C SER A 6 -7.40 -23.57 -10.27
N ARG A 7 -8.46 -24.12 -9.66
CA ARG A 7 -9.15 -23.57 -8.47
C ARG A 7 -8.20 -23.26 -7.30
N GLN A 8 -7.03 -23.91 -7.27
CA GLN A 8 -5.95 -23.76 -6.31
C GLN A 8 -5.25 -22.39 -6.38
N TYR A 9 -4.94 -21.88 -7.57
CA TYR A 9 -4.32 -20.55 -7.73
C TYR A 9 -5.24 -19.45 -7.19
N LEU A 10 -6.55 -19.55 -7.43
CA LEU A 10 -7.56 -18.62 -6.90
C LEU A 10 -7.65 -18.60 -5.37
N VAL A 11 -7.11 -19.60 -4.66
CA VAL A 11 -7.03 -19.58 -3.19
C VAL A 11 -5.74 -18.92 -2.71
N SER A 12 -4.58 -19.25 -3.31
CA SER A 12 -3.29 -18.61 -2.99
C SER A 12 -3.33 -17.09 -3.26
N PHE A 13 -3.92 -16.69 -4.38
CA PHE A 13 -4.18 -15.28 -4.71
C PHE A 13 -4.99 -14.58 -3.62
N ARG A 14 -5.98 -15.25 -3.01
CA ARG A 14 -6.87 -14.67 -2.00
C ARG A 14 -6.22 -14.54 -0.61
N TYR A 15 -5.23 -15.37 -0.28
CA TYR A 15 -4.51 -15.30 1.00
C TYR A 15 -3.30 -14.35 0.98
N GLY A 16 -2.64 -14.17 -0.18
CA GLY A 16 -1.47 -13.28 -0.31
C GLY A 16 -1.69 -11.86 0.24
N PRO A 17 -2.73 -11.12 -0.21
CA PRO A 17 -3.06 -9.78 0.30
C PRO A 17 -3.23 -9.71 1.81
N PHE A 18 -3.91 -10.70 2.40
CA PHE A 18 -4.17 -10.75 3.84
C PHE A 18 -2.87 -10.86 4.64
N TRP A 19 -1.99 -11.79 4.25
CA TRP A 19 -0.69 -11.98 4.91
C TRP A 19 0.28 -10.82 4.70
N ILE A 20 0.23 -10.15 3.53
CA ILE A 20 1.00 -8.93 3.28
C ILE A 20 0.50 -7.81 4.20
N CYS A 21 -0.82 -7.62 4.34
CA CYS A 21 -1.40 -6.61 5.23
C CYS A 21 -1.03 -6.87 6.69
N THR A 22 -1.21 -8.09 7.21
CA THR A 22 -0.87 -8.40 8.62
C THR A 22 0.61 -8.16 8.90
N THR A 23 1.50 -8.63 8.03
CA THR A 23 2.94 -8.39 8.14
C THR A 23 3.27 -6.90 8.16
N LEU A 24 2.67 -6.12 7.24
CA LEU A 24 2.91 -4.70 7.10
C LEU A 24 2.39 -3.89 8.31
N ILE A 25 1.27 -4.30 8.93
CA ILE A 25 0.75 -3.74 10.18
C ILE A 25 1.73 -4.00 11.35
N PHE A 26 2.20 -5.24 11.52
CA PHE A 26 3.16 -5.58 12.58
C PHE A 26 4.50 -4.85 12.40
N VAL A 27 5.01 -4.76 11.17
CA VAL A 27 6.23 -4.01 10.87
C VAL A 27 6.04 -2.51 11.12
N ALA A 28 4.92 -1.91 10.70
CA ALA A 28 4.65 -0.50 10.96
C ALA A 28 4.60 -0.18 12.47
N ALA A 29 3.93 -1.01 13.27
CA ALA A 29 3.87 -0.86 14.72
C ALA A 29 5.26 -1.01 15.38
N ALA A 30 6.03 -2.03 14.98
CA ALA A 30 7.38 -2.25 15.51
C ALA A 30 8.34 -1.10 15.15
N ILE A 31 8.29 -0.61 13.89
CA ILE A 31 9.13 0.50 13.44
C ILE A 31 8.72 1.80 14.16
N GLY A 32 7.42 2.12 14.26
CA GLY A 32 6.99 3.32 14.97
C GLY A 32 7.38 3.32 16.46
N THR A 33 7.27 2.17 17.13
CA THR A 33 7.73 1.98 18.52
C THR A 33 9.25 2.15 18.66
N PHE A 34 10.02 1.65 17.70
CA PHE A 34 11.48 1.83 17.69
C PHE A 34 11.87 3.29 17.43
N VAL A 35 11.09 3.99 16.60
CA VAL A 35 11.28 5.42 16.29
C VAL A 35 10.95 6.31 17.50
N THR A 36 9.86 6.07 18.23
CA THR A 36 9.57 6.81 19.48
C THR A 36 10.62 6.53 20.55
N TYR A 37 11.09 5.28 20.71
CA TYR A 37 12.19 4.94 21.60
C TYR A 37 13.50 5.67 21.24
N LEU A 38 13.83 5.74 19.96
CA LEU A 38 15.02 6.45 19.47
C LEU A 38 14.90 7.97 19.68
N ALA A 39 13.70 8.55 19.47
CA ALA A 39 13.42 9.95 19.72
C ALA A 39 13.52 10.29 21.23
N HIS A 40 12.93 9.47 22.11
CA HIS A 40 13.07 9.60 23.56
C HIS A 40 14.55 9.63 23.98
N LYS A 41 15.35 8.68 23.50
CA LYS A 41 16.78 8.56 23.84
C LYS A 41 17.63 9.73 23.32
N ILE A 42 17.23 10.41 22.25
CA ILE A 42 17.99 11.51 21.63
C ILE A 42 17.52 12.89 22.13
N GLN A 43 16.24 13.05 22.49
CA GLN A 43 15.63 14.37 22.79
C GLN A 43 14.98 14.50 24.17
N ASN A 44 15.00 13.47 25.02
CA ASN A 44 14.33 13.44 26.34
C ASN A 44 12.81 13.73 26.28
N LYS A 45 12.16 13.49 25.14
CA LYS A 45 10.70 13.61 25.00
C LYS A 45 10.02 12.46 25.75
N GLU A 46 8.90 12.70 26.44
CA GLU A 46 8.25 11.68 27.27
C GLU A 46 7.83 10.44 26.46
N TRP A 47 8.01 9.26 27.04
CA TRP A 47 7.70 7.98 26.39
C TRP A 47 6.25 7.59 26.66
N ASP A 48 5.36 8.01 25.77
CA ASP A 48 4.02 7.41 25.66
C ASP A 48 4.05 6.26 24.64
N TYR A 49 3.51 5.11 25.01
CA TYR A 49 3.41 3.94 24.15
C TYR A 49 2.01 3.91 23.52
N ASP A 50 1.88 4.63 22.40
CA ASP A 50 0.59 4.84 21.76
C ASP A 50 0.06 3.53 21.11
N ILE A 51 -0.70 2.76 21.89
CA ILE A 51 -1.38 1.53 21.47
C ILE A 51 -2.27 1.74 20.24
N ASN A 52 -2.70 2.98 19.97
CA ASN A 52 -3.49 3.32 18.79
C ASN A 52 -2.68 3.18 17.49
N LEU A 53 -1.35 3.17 17.52
CA LEU A 53 -0.50 3.00 16.33
C LEU A 53 -0.79 1.69 15.58
N VAL A 54 -1.05 0.59 16.31
CA VAL A 54 -1.43 -0.71 15.74
C VAL A 54 -2.80 -0.60 15.06
N THR A 55 -3.77 0.01 15.75
CA THR A 55 -5.14 0.21 15.28
C THR A 55 -5.17 1.10 14.03
N TRP A 56 -4.47 2.23 14.04
CA TRP A 56 -4.32 3.13 12.89
C TRP A 56 -3.66 2.44 11.71
N SER A 57 -2.56 1.69 11.93
CA SER A 57 -1.91 0.91 10.87
C SER A 57 -2.87 -0.11 10.25
N ALA A 58 -3.65 -0.82 11.07
CA ALA A 58 -4.67 -1.75 10.60
C ALA A 58 -5.79 -1.04 9.80
N CYS A 59 -6.32 0.07 10.30
CA CYS A 59 -7.33 0.87 9.61
C CYS A 59 -6.83 1.42 8.27
N VAL A 60 -5.60 1.92 8.19
CA VAL A 60 -4.99 2.42 6.95
C VAL A 60 -4.79 1.29 5.95
N PHE A 61 -4.13 0.20 6.31
CA PHE A 61 -3.79 -0.86 5.34
C PHE A 61 -5.01 -1.67 4.89
N TYR A 62 -5.86 -2.13 5.81
CA TYR A 62 -7.09 -2.81 5.42
C TYR A 62 -8.07 -1.85 4.73
N GLY A 63 -8.22 -0.62 5.22
CA GLY A 63 -9.05 0.40 4.56
C GLY A 63 -8.62 0.62 3.11
N TYR A 64 -7.31 0.77 2.85
CA TYR A 64 -6.77 0.95 1.50
C TYR A 64 -7.05 -0.26 0.60
N VAL A 65 -6.77 -1.48 1.05
CA VAL A 65 -6.96 -2.72 0.25
C VAL A 65 -8.44 -3.09 0.06
N LEU A 66 -9.34 -2.64 0.93
CA LEU A 66 -10.79 -2.84 0.75
C LEU A 66 -11.40 -1.75 -0.15
N ILE A 67 -11.12 -0.47 0.11
CA ILE A 67 -11.80 0.66 -0.54
C ILE A 67 -11.27 0.90 -1.95
N VAL A 68 -9.95 0.93 -2.15
CA VAL A 68 -9.35 1.37 -3.42
C VAL A 68 -9.66 0.40 -4.57
N PRO A 69 -9.52 -0.93 -4.43
CA PRO A 69 -9.90 -1.87 -5.47
C PRO A 69 -11.42 -1.90 -5.73
N LEU A 70 -12.26 -1.56 -4.75
CA LEU A 70 -13.71 -1.44 -4.91
C LEU A 70 -14.06 -0.20 -5.74
N CYS A 71 -13.50 0.96 -5.41
CA CYS A 71 -13.65 2.17 -6.23
C CYS A 71 -13.15 1.95 -7.67
N LEU A 72 -11.99 1.34 -7.84
CA LEU A 72 -11.42 1.06 -9.17
C LEU A 72 -12.24 0.00 -9.94
N TYR A 73 -12.84 -0.99 -9.25
CA TYR A 73 -13.81 -1.91 -9.85
C TYR A 73 -15.05 -1.19 -10.38
N VAL A 74 -15.62 -0.26 -9.61
CA VAL A 74 -16.77 0.55 -10.05
C VAL A 74 -16.42 1.40 -11.27
N VAL A 75 -15.24 2.03 -11.30
CA VAL A 75 -14.76 2.80 -12.45
C VAL A 75 -14.57 1.91 -13.68
N LEU A 76 -13.88 0.77 -13.56
CA LEU A 76 -13.69 -0.14 -14.71
C LEU A 76 -15.02 -0.72 -15.22
N LYS A 77 -15.97 -1.01 -14.33
CA LYS A 77 -17.31 -1.49 -14.70
C LYS A 77 -18.12 -0.40 -15.42
N TYR A 78 -18.00 0.87 -15.02
CA TYR A 78 -18.60 2.00 -15.72
C TYR A 78 -17.97 2.25 -17.10
N LEU A 79 -16.72 1.82 -17.31
CA LEU A 79 -16.03 1.85 -18.60
C LEU A 79 -16.20 0.55 -19.41
N SER A 80 -17.12 -0.34 -19.01
CA SER A 80 -17.39 -1.65 -19.63
C SER A 80 -16.17 -2.59 -19.73
N ALA A 81 -15.11 -2.33 -18.97
CA ALA A 81 -13.88 -3.12 -19.03
C ALA A 81 -14.03 -4.44 -18.23
N PRO A 82 -13.69 -5.60 -18.81
CA PRO A 82 -13.77 -6.89 -18.11
C PRO A 82 -12.67 -6.98 -17.05
N ALA A 83 -13.01 -6.76 -15.79
CA ALA A 83 -12.12 -6.86 -14.64
C ALA A 83 -12.77 -7.64 -13.49
N SER A 84 -12.01 -8.56 -12.88
CA SER A 84 -12.45 -9.30 -11.69
C SER A 84 -12.12 -8.51 -10.43
N LEU A 85 -13.12 -8.24 -9.58
CA LEU A 85 -12.91 -7.58 -8.28
C LEU A 85 -11.84 -8.31 -7.45
N VAL A 86 -11.87 -9.65 -7.41
CA VAL A 86 -10.88 -10.45 -6.69
C VAL A 86 -9.47 -10.20 -7.22
N GLN A 87 -9.29 -10.11 -8.55
CA GLN A 87 -7.99 -9.82 -9.19
C GLN A 87 -7.47 -8.43 -8.82
N LEU A 88 -8.35 -7.42 -8.74
CA LEU A 88 -7.99 -6.06 -8.31
C LEU A 88 -7.55 -6.01 -6.84
N PHE A 89 -8.32 -6.64 -5.95
CA PHE A 89 -7.98 -6.79 -4.53
C PHE A 89 -6.62 -7.49 -4.36
N CYS A 90 -6.38 -8.55 -5.14
CA CYS A 90 -5.11 -9.24 -5.16
C CYS A 90 -3.96 -8.33 -5.59
N LEU A 91 -4.09 -7.67 -6.73
CA LEU A 91 -3.04 -6.83 -7.31
C LEU A 91 -2.64 -5.68 -6.38
N TYR A 92 -3.61 -5.00 -5.76
CA TYR A 92 -3.34 -3.97 -4.78
C TYR A 92 -2.67 -4.54 -3.52
N GLY A 93 -3.12 -5.69 -3.02
CA GLY A 93 -2.46 -6.40 -1.91
C GLY A 93 -1.00 -6.73 -2.20
N TYR A 94 -0.67 -7.24 -3.40
CA TYR A 94 0.71 -7.49 -3.80
C TYR A 94 1.53 -6.19 -3.97
N SER A 95 0.91 -5.10 -4.42
CA SER A 95 1.59 -3.80 -4.53
C SER A 95 2.07 -3.25 -3.18
N LEU A 96 1.42 -3.64 -2.08
CA LEU A 96 1.84 -3.26 -0.73
C LEU A 96 3.13 -3.93 -0.26
N PHE A 97 3.56 -5.04 -0.88
CA PHE A 97 4.80 -5.73 -0.50
C PHE A 97 6.03 -4.83 -0.54
N VAL A 98 6.08 -3.89 -1.50
CA VAL A 98 7.17 -2.91 -1.65
C VAL A 98 7.35 -2.08 -0.38
N PHE A 99 6.27 -1.79 0.36
CA PHE A 99 6.34 -0.98 1.57
C PHE A 99 6.95 -1.71 2.78
N ILE A 100 7.04 -3.04 2.79
CA ILE A 100 7.66 -3.79 3.90
C ILE A 100 9.13 -3.36 4.10
N PRO A 101 10.03 -3.46 3.10
CA PRO A 101 11.40 -2.96 3.24
C PRO A 101 11.46 -1.43 3.37
N THR A 102 10.51 -0.68 2.81
CA THR A 102 10.42 0.79 2.99
C THR A 102 10.28 1.19 4.45
N LEU A 103 9.42 0.49 5.21
CA LEU A 103 9.26 0.72 6.65
C LEU A 103 10.57 0.44 7.39
N CYS A 104 11.18 -0.73 7.16
CA CYS A 104 12.44 -1.13 7.79
C CYS A 104 13.60 -0.16 7.48
N LEU A 105 13.72 0.31 6.24
CA LEU A 105 14.72 1.33 5.86
C LEU A 105 14.43 2.69 6.50
N SER A 106 13.16 3.06 6.64
CA SER A 106 12.77 4.38 7.17
C SER A 106 13.09 4.57 8.65
N VAL A 107 13.41 3.50 9.40
CA VAL A 107 13.87 3.53 10.82
C VAL A 107 14.93 4.62 11.08
N VAL A 108 15.81 4.87 10.11
CA VAL A 108 16.86 5.89 10.22
C VAL A 108 16.23 7.30 10.22
N PRO A 109 16.42 8.12 11.28
CA PRO A 109 15.73 9.41 11.45
C PRO A 109 16.33 10.56 10.60
N ILE A 110 16.66 10.28 9.34
CA ILE A 110 17.14 11.27 8.35
C ILE A 110 15.99 11.60 7.41
N GLU A 111 15.46 12.83 7.49
CA GLU A 111 14.25 13.22 6.75
C GLU A 111 14.38 13.03 5.23
N ILE A 112 15.50 13.48 4.65
CA ILE A 112 15.76 13.41 3.20
C ILE A 112 15.79 11.96 2.73
N PHE A 113 16.45 11.07 3.49
CA PHE A 113 16.53 9.65 3.18
C PHE A 113 15.13 9.00 3.22
N ARG A 114 14.34 9.31 4.26
CA ARG A 114 12.96 8.83 4.41
C ARG A 114 12.07 9.32 3.27
N TRP A 115 12.18 10.59 2.84
CA TRP A 115 11.46 11.12 1.68
C TRP A 115 11.80 10.38 0.38
N VAL A 116 13.09 10.13 0.11
CA VAL A 116 13.54 9.38 -1.07
C VAL A 116 13.02 7.93 -1.03
N VAL A 117 13.18 7.24 0.10
CA VAL A 117 12.76 5.84 0.28
C VAL A 117 11.24 5.68 0.12
N VAL A 118 10.44 6.57 0.71
CA VAL A 118 8.96 6.58 0.58
C VAL A 118 8.49 6.96 -0.83
N GLY A 119 9.18 7.88 -1.49
CA GLY A 119 8.90 8.29 -2.87
C GLY A 119 9.20 7.18 -3.88
N VAL A 120 10.36 6.52 -3.77
CA VAL A 120 10.75 5.38 -4.62
C VAL A 120 9.78 4.20 -4.42
N ALA A 121 9.38 3.92 -3.18
CA ALA A 121 8.40 2.86 -2.88
C ALA A 121 7.03 3.13 -3.53
N GLY A 122 6.51 4.35 -3.39
CA GLY A 122 5.26 4.79 -4.03
C GLY A 122 5.34 4.70 -5.55
N PHE A 123 6.46 5.14 -6.14
CA PHE A 123 6.70 5.05 -7.58
C PHE A 123 6.73 3.60 -8.07
N MET A 124 7.52 2.73 -7.44
CA MET A 124 7.59 1.31 -7.80
C MET A 124 6.23 0.61 -7.66
N SER A 125 5.50 0.88 -6.57
CA SER A 125 4.17 0.31 -6.33
C SER A 125 3.13 0.81 -7.35
N ALA A 126 3.16 2.09 -7.71
CA ALA A 126 2.32 2.65 -8.78
C ALA A 126 2.66 2.08 -10.16
N THR A 127 3.94 1.98 -10.51
CA THR A 127 4.39 1.38 -11.77
C THR A 127 3.98 -0.09 -11.86
N PHE A 128 4.11 -0.87 -10.78
CA PHE A 128 3.68 -2.26 -10.73
C PHE A 128 2.17 -2.41 -10.98
N VAL A 129 1.33 -1.62 -10.31
CA VAL A 129 -0.13 -1.66 -10.51
C VAL A 129 -0.51 -1.20 -11.92
N ALA A 130 0.10 -0.12 -12.43
CA ALA A 130 -0.17 0.39 -13.77
C ALA A 130 0.23 -0.60 -14.88
N LEU A 131 1.36 -1.28 -14.75
CA LEU A 131 1.81 -2.31 -15.71
C LEU A 131 0.88 -3.53 -15.71
N ASN A 132 0.46 -4.01 -14.54
CA ASN A 132 -0.46 -5.15 -14.44
C ASN A 132 -1.89 -4.81 -14.90
N LEU A 133 -2.35 -3.56 -14.70
CA LEU A 133 -3.65 -3.11 -15.21
C LEU A 133 -3.61 -2.67 -16.67
N ARG A 134 -2.43 -2.53 -17.31
CA ARG A 134 -2.27 -2.05 -18.70
C ARG A 134 -3.19 -2.75 -19.70
N THR A 135 -3.39 -4.06 -19.57
CA THR A 135 -4.29 -4.86 -20.43
C THR A 135 -5.76 -4.44 -20.30
N HIS A 136 -6.26 -4.28 -19.07
CA HIS A 136 -7.61 -3.81 -18.79
C HIS A 136 -7.79 -2.31 -19.13
N ILE A 137 -6.74 -1.51 -18.93
CA ILE A 137 -6.71 -0.07 -19.19
C ILE A 137 -6.73 0.25 -20.69
N VAL A 138 -5.95 -0.48 -21.51
CA VAL A 138 -5.97 -0.31 -22.98
C VAL A 138 -7.34 -0.69 -23.56
N SER A 139 -8.05 -1.64 -22.94
CA SER A 139 -9.44 -1.98 -23.29
C SER A 139 -10.46 -0.88 -22.94
N ALA A 140 -10.08 0.17 -22.20
CA ALA A 140 -10.96 1.28 -21.79
C ALA A 140 -10.79 2.56 -22.64
N GLY A 141 -10.01 2.51 -23.72
CA GLY A 141 -9.88 3.60 -24.69
C GLY A 141 -9.19 4.87 -24.14
N GLU A 142 -9.62 6.03 -24.63
CA GLU A 142 -8.98 7.34 -24.36
C GLU A 142 -8.84 7.70 -22.87
N ARG A 143 -9.72 7.15 -22.01
CA ARG A 143 -9.72 7.42 -20.57
C ARG A 143 -8.59 6.75 -19.79
N TRP A 144 -7.69 6.01 -20.47
CA TRP A 144 -6.55 5.33 -19.87
C TRP A 144 -5.70 6.24 -18.96
N PHE A 145 -5.48 7.50 -19.37
CA PHE A 145 -4.67 8.46 -18.63
C PHE A 145 -5.24 8.76 -17.24
N LEU A 146 -6.57 8.89 -17.12
CA LEU A 146 -7.25 9.15 -15.85
C LEU A 146 -7.09 7.99 -14.87
N ILE A 147 -7.10 6.75 -15.36
CA ILE A 147 -6.92 5.55 -14.54
C ILE A 147 -5.47 5.48 -14.03
N VAL A 148 -4.48 5.71 -14.90
CA VAL A 148 -3.06 5.72 -14.53
C VAL A 148 -2.75 6.86 -13.54
N ALA A 149 -3.26 8.07 -13.79
CA ALA A 149 -3.12 9.19 -12.87
C ALA A 149 -3.77 8.89 -11.50
N GLY A 150 -4.96 8.29 -11.49
CA GLY A 150 -5.64 7.85 -10.27
C GLY A 150 -4.81 6.84 -9.46
N ILE A 151 -4.30 5.78 -10.11
CA ILE A 151 -3.42 4.78 -9.47
C ILE A 151 -2.19 5.45 -8.85
N PHE A 152 -1.55 6.37 -9.59
CA PHE A 152 -0.34 7.06 -9.16
C PHE A 152 -0.61 7.99 -7.96
N LEU A 153 -1.70 8.76 -8.00
CA LEU A 153 -2.15 9.60 -6.89
C LEU A 153 -2.50 8.77 -5.65
N LEU A 154 -3.14 7.60 -5.80
CA LEU A 154 -3.52 6.74 -4.69
C LEU A 154 -2.30 6.13 -3.98
N GLN A 155 -1.30 5.63 -4.73
CA GLN A 155 -0.09 5.08 -4.14
C GLN A 155 0.80 6.19 -3.54
N LEU A 156 0.85 7.38 -4.14
CA LEU A 156 1.50 8.54 -3.53
C LEU A 156 0.77 9.00 -2.25
N ALA A 157 -0.56 8.99 -2.24
CA ALA A 157 -1.34 9.30 -1.05
C ALA A 157 -1.08 8.30 0.08
N LEU A 158 -0.98 7.00 -0.23
CA LEU A 158 -0.57 6.00 0.75
C LEU A 158 0.86 6.25 1.26
N SER A 159 1.83 6.46 0.36
CA SER A 159 3.20 6.83 0.72
C SER A 159 3.25 8.04 1.67
N LEU A 160 2.50 9.09 1.36
CA LEU A 160 2.39 10.29 2.20
C LEU A 160 1.71 9.99 3.53
N VAL A 161 0.62 9.23 3.57
CA VAL A 161 -0.04 8.79 4.81
C VAL A 161 0.96 8.05 5.69
N LEU A 162 1.75 7.13 5.15
CA LEU A 162 2.78 6.41 5.92
C LEU A 162 3.87 7.36 6.46
N LYS A 163 4.35 8.34 5.66
CA LYS A 163 5.28 9.37 6.17
C LYS A 163 4.65 10.18 7.30
N LEU A 164 3.42 10.68 7.08
CA LEU A 164 2.76 11.58 8.02
C LEU A 164 2.44 10.85 9.34
N TYR A 165 1.89 9.63 9.28
CA TYR A 165 1.51 8.89 10.48
C TYR A 165 2.71 8.37 11.28
N LEU A 166 3.71 7.77 10.63
CA LEU A 166 4.86 7.19 11.35
C LEU A 166 5.86 8.23 11.87
N PHE A 167 5.71 9.52 11.53
CA PHE A 167 6.60 10.57 12.05
C PHE A 167 5.86 11.70 12.77
N ASN A 168 4.81 12.31 12.22
CA ASN A 168 4.22 13.50 12.86
C ASN A 168 3.43 13.17 14.15
N PHE A 169 3.07 11.90 14.39
CA PHE A 169 2.53 11.44 15.67
C PHE A 169 3.60 10.80 16.59
N THR A 170 4.88 10.74 16.17
CA THR A 170 5.97 10.09 16.93
C THR A 170 7.15 11.01 17.26
N VAL A 171 7.22 12.22 16.68
CA VAL A 171 8.26 13.24 16.96
C VAL A 171 7.68 14.46 17.65
#